data_AF-A0A9N9WDS6-F1
#
_entry.id   AF-A0A9N9WDS6-F1
#
_cell.length_a   1.000
_cell.length_b   1.000
_cell.length_c   1.000
_cell.angle_alpha   90.00
_cell.angle_beta   90.00
_cell.angle_gamma   90.00
#
_symmetry.space_group_name_H-M   'P 1'
#
loop_
_entity.id
_entity.type
_entity.pdbx_description
1 polymer ?
#
loop_
_entity_poly.entity_id
_entity_poly.type
_entity_poly.pdbx_seq_one_letter_code
_entity_poly.pdbx_strand_id
1 'polypeptide(L)'
;MISIFGVLLVAVAFKNCNALPPCVCAKNYRPVCGSDGNTYSNECMMNCASYNTKSNIEMSKTGPCNEEAQNLCICTMEYRPVCGDDGKDYFNSCEAGCNKVEIKSYGLCDEVKVAVIPPCTCSKEKKPVCGTDGATYSNDCLLNCATQVNSRLGIAHQGPCEEIKTPSTPASRPESIGVSCGCTRNFMPVCGSDGVTYNNDCLLNCSGKEKIKEGSCEQIDIVNN
;
A
#
# COMPACT_ATOMS: atom_id res chain seq x y z
N MET A 1 85.01 -13.95 26.42
CA MET A 1 83.68 -13.50 26.86
C MET A 1 82.95 -12.93 25.65
N ILE A 2 82.10 -13.72 25.01
CA ILE A 2 81.32 -13.31 23.83
C ILE A 2 79.88 -13.21 24.30
N SER A 3 79.37 -11.99 24.42
CA SER A 3 78.00 -11.72 24.88
C SER A 3 77.08 -11.72 23.66
N ILE A 4 76.31 -12.80 23.50
CA ILE A 4 75.31 -12.94 22.45
C ILE A 4 74.07 -12.13 22.88
N PHE A 5 73.88 -10.94 22.32
CA PHE A 5 72.62 -10.20 22.44
C PHE A 5 71.58 -10.89 21.55
N GLY A 6 70.72 -11.69 22.17
CA GLY A 6 69.56 -12.28 21.52
C GLY A 6 68.59 -11.18 21.06
N VAL A 7 68.47 -11.01 19.74
CA VAL A 7 67.43 -10.19 19.14
C VAL A 7 66.10 -10.94 19.36
N LEU A 8 65.35 -10.50 20.37
CA LEU A 8 63.99 -10.97 20.60
C LEU A 8 63.12 -10.43 19.46
N LEU A 9 62.87 -11.27 18.45
CA LEU A 9 61.87 -11.00 17.42
C LEU A 9 60.49 -10.94 18.12
N VAL A 10 60.04 -9.73 18.44
CA VAL A 10 58.65 -9.49 18.81
C VAL A 10 57.85 -9.74 17.55
N ALA A 11 57.24 -10.92 17.44
CA ALA A 11 56.22 -11.19 16.45
C ALA A 11 55.05 -10.25 16.74
N VAL A 12 55.01 -9.11 16.04
CA VAL A 12 53.81 -8.28 15.98
C VAL A 12 52.77 -9.14 15.26
N ALA A 13 51.87 -9.74 16.04
CA ALA A 13 50.69 -10.39 15.51
C ALA A 13 49.81 -9.30 14.91
N PHE A 14 50.01 -9.00 13.63
CA PHE A 14 49.01 -8.30 12.85
C PHE A 14 47.76 -9.18 12.88
N LYS A 15 46.79 -8.81 13.72
CA LYS A 15 45.41 -9.26 13.53
C LYS A 15 44.97 -8.73 12.17
N ASN A 16 45.25 -9.50 11.12
CA ASN A 16 44.56 -9.37 9.86
C ASN A 16 43.12 -9.81 10.11
N CYS A 17 42.30 -8.87 10.58
CA CYS A 17 40.86 -8.97 10.49
C CYS A 17 40.44 -8.76 9.03
N ASN A 18 40.90 -9.62 8.12
CA ASN A 18 40.29 -9.75 6.80
C ASN A 18 39.04 -10.61 6.95
N ALA A 19 37.97 -10.00 7.42
CA ALA A 19 36.63 -10.57 7.52
C ALA A 19 35.65 -9.39 7.41
N LEU A 20 34.84 -9.24 6.36
CA LEU A 20 34.24 -10.22 5.44
C LEU A 20 33.88 -9.55 4.09
N PRO A 21 34.02 -10.24 2.95
CA PRO A 21 32.98 -10.25 1.92
C PRO A 21 32.20 -11.58 2.02
N PRO A 22 30.88 -11.60 1.83
CA PRO A 22 30.17 -10.85 0.82
C PRO A 22 29.31 -9.75 1.43
N CYS A 23 28.89 -8.82 0.59
CA CYS A 23 28.00 -7.73 0.94
C CYS A 23 26.61 -8.22 1.39
N VAL A 24 26.52 -8.73 2.62
CA VAL A 24 25.27 -9.07 3.27
C VAL A 24 24.79 -7.83 3.99
N CYS A 25 24.14 -6.97 3.25
CA CYS A 25 23.51 -5.77 3.78
C CYS A 25 22.02 -6.01 3.98
N ALA A 26 21.49 -5.49 5.09
CA ALA A 26 20.05 -5.36 5.23
C ALA A 26 19.52 -4.44 4.11
N LYS A 27 18.31 -4.75 3.61
CA LYS A 27 17.64 -3.96 2.56
C LYS A 27 16.90 -2.73 3.10
N ASN A 28 17.24 -2.27 4.30
CA ASN A 28 16.66 -1.06 4.85
C ASN A 28 17.17 0.16 4.08
N TYR A 29 16.25 1.05 3.70
CA TYR A 29 16.58 2.27 2.99
C TYR A 29 16.85 3.39 4.00
N ARG A 30 18.13 3.73 4.19
CA ARG A 30 18.60 4.85 5.01
C ARG A 30 19.78 5.49 4.27
N PRO A 31 19.48 6.30 3.23
CA PRO A 31 20.45 6.61 2.19
C PRO A 31 21.61 7.45 2.71
N VAL A 32 22.77 7.30 2.08
CA VAL A 32 23.98 8.08 2.33
C VAL A 32 24.60 8.52 1.00
N CYS A 33 25.22 9.70 1.00
CA CYS A 33 25.95 10.22 -0.14
C CYS A 33 27.44 9.92 0.02
N GLY A 34 28.03 9.21 -0.93
CA GLY A 34 29.46 8.91 -0.96
C GLY A 34 30.29 10.08 -1.47
N SER A 35 31.59 10.07 -1.15
CA SER A 35 32.59 11.02 -1.64
C SER A 35 32.81 10.93 -3.16
N ASP A 36 32.34 9.85 -3.77
CA ASP A 36 32.31 9.62 -5.22
C ASP A 36 31.06 10.22 -5.91
N GLY A 37 30.20 10.89 -5.14
CA GLY A 37 28.96 11.51 -5.64
C GLY A 37 27.80 10.54 -5.83
N ASN A 38 27.94 9.26 -5.47
CA ASN A 38 26.88 8.27 -5.60
C ASN A 38 26.03 8.15 -4.33
N THR A 39 24.72 7.93 -4.51
CA THR A 39 23.81 7.63 -3.41
C THR A 39 23.75 6.12 -3.18
N TYR A 40 23.96 5.71 -1.93
CA TYR A 40 23.85 4.33 -1.51
C TYR A 40 22.62 4.14 -0.63
N SER A 41 21.88 3.04 -0.83
CA SER A 41 20.65 2.75 -0.08
C SER A 41 20.85 2.72 1.43
N ASN A 42 22.05 2.37 1.89
CA ASN A 42 22.50 2.51 3.26
C ASN A 42 24.04 2.48 3.33
N GLU A 43 24.58 2.78 4.51
CA GLU A 43 26.02 2.79 4.80
C GLU A 43 26.70 1.45 4.53
N CYS A 44 26.04 0.32 4.80
CA CYS A 44 26.58 -1.01 4.48
C CYS A 44 26.81 -1.16 2.97
N MET A 45 25.86 -0.71 2.15
CA MET A 45 25.97 -0.75 0.69
C MET A 45 27.09 0.16 0.17
N MET A 46 27.32 1.32 0.80
CA MET A 46 28.46 2.21 0.48
C MET A 46 29.80 1.52 0.77
N ASN A 47 29.94 0.94 1.97
CA ASN A 47 31.16 0.22 2.36
C ASN A 47 31.41 -1.00 1.47
N CYS A 48 30.34 -1.73 1.11
CA CYS A 48 30.39 -2.80 0.13
C CYS A 48 30.93 -2.31 -1.23
N ALA A 49 30.42 -1.18 -1.73
CA ALA A 49 30.88 -0.61 -2.99
C ALA A 49 32.35 -0.16 -2.91
N SER A 50 32.76 0.49 -1.82
CA SER A 50 34.16 0.84 -1.54
C SER A 50 35.06 -0.38 -1.60
N TYR A 51 34.68 -1.47 -0.92
CA TYR A 51 35.43 -2.72 -0.92
C TYR A 51 35.52 -3.36 -2.31
N ASN A 52 34.39 -3.50 -3.01
CA ASN A 52 34.32 -4.16 -4.32
C ASN A 52 35.07 -3.41 -5.42
N THR A 53 35.04 -2.07 -5.36
CA THR A 53 35.74 -1.21 -6.33
C THR A 53 37.19 -0.96 -5.95
N LYS A 54 37.63 -1.37 -4.74
CA LYS A 54 38.93 -1.04 -4.15
C LYS A 54 39.18 0.48 -4.12
N SER A 55 38.12 1.26 -3.95
CA SER A 55 38.16 2.73 -3.84
C SER A 55 37.92 3.14 -2.39
N ASN A 56 38.49 4.28 -1.96
CA ASN A 56 38.16 4.86 -0.65
C ASN A 56 36.92 5.76 -0.77
N ILE A 57 35.73 5.16 -0.63
CA ILE A 57 34.46 5.90 -0.67
C ILE A 57 34.06 6.21 0.76
N GLU A 58 34.12 7.49 1.12
CA GLU A 58 33.78 7.99 2.45
C GLU A 58 32.39 8.63 2.43
N MET A 59 31.69 8.66 3.56
CA MET A 59 30.40 9.32 3.65
C MET A 59 30.59 10.84 3.58
N SER A 60 30.07 11.48 2.53
CA SER A 60 30.06 12.93 2.38
C SER A 60 28.94 13.58 3.21
N LYS A 61 27.71 13.04 3.12
CA LYS A 61 26.56 13.48 3.93
C LYS A 61 25.55 12.35 4.13
N THR A 62 24.73 12.48 5.18
CA THR A 62 23.53 11.64 5.35
C THR A 62 22.46 12.03 4.34
N GLY A 63 21.70 11.06 3.86
CA GLY A 63 20.71 11.26 2.79
C GLY A 63 21.30 11.08 1.38
N PRO A 64 20.47 11.17 0.34
CA PRO A 64 20.93 11.10 -1.05
C PRO A 64 21.80 12.30 -1.45
N CYS A 65 22.64 12.11 -2.46
CA CYS A 65 23.50 13.17 -2.99
C CYS A 65 22.69 14.30 -3.63
N ASN A 66 21.67 13.95 -4.43
CA ASN A 66 20.72 14.92 -5.01
C ASN A 66 19.74 15.41 -3.94
N GLU A 67 19.56 16.72 -3.83
CA GLU A 67 18.62 17.35 -2.91
C GLU A 67 17.16 17.10 -3.31
N GLU A 68 16.84 16.95 -4.60
CA GLU A 68 15.49 16.56 -5.04
C GLU A 68 15.12 15.14 -4.59
N ALA A 69 16.12 14.25 -4.50
CA ALA A 69 15.95 12.89 -4.01
C ALA A 69 15.66 12.85 -2.49
N GLN A 70 15.85 13.94 -1.74
CA GLN A 70 15.47 14.01 -0.33
C GLN A 70 13.94 14.00 -0.14
N ASN A 71 13.18 14.29 -1.20
CA ASN A 71 11.72 14.19 -1.22
C ASN A 71 11.21 12.81 -1.68
N LEU A 72 12.09 11.82 -1.89
CA LEU A 72 11.66 10.45 -2.19
C LEU A 72 11.04 9.81 -0.95
N CYS A 73 9.72 9.79 -0.93
CA CYS A 73 8.94 9.13 0.09
C CYS A 73 9.01 7.62 -0.04
N ILE A 74 10.02 7.04 0.61
CA ILE A 74 10.21 5.60 0.66
C ILE A 74 9.63 5.09 1.96
N CYS A 75 8.40 4.58 1.85
CA CYS A 75 7.68 3.95 2.95
C CYS A 75 7.59 2.44 2.74
N THR A 76 7.52 1.70 3.84
CA THR A 76 7.19 0.28 3.80
C THR A 76 5.76 0.09 3.31
N MET A 77 5.48 -0.99 2.57
CA MET A 77 4.11 -1.37 2.18
C MET A 77 3.38 -2.11 3.30
N GLU A 78 3.70 -1.82 4.56
CA GLU A 78 2.97 -2.36 5.72
C GLU A 78 1.66 -1.59 5.90
N TYR A 79 0.53 -2.28 5.78
CA TYR A 79 -0.78 -1.65 5.93
C TYR A 79 -1.14 -1.50 7.42
N ARG A 80 -0.98 -0.29 7.94
CA ARG A 80 -1.34 0.12 9.31
C ARG A 80 -1.94 1.53 9.26
N PRO A 81 -3.21 1.66 8.85
CA PRO A 81 -3.76 2.95 8.47
C PRO A 81 -3.78 3.95 9.62
N VAL A 82 -3.61 5.22 9.27
CA VAL A 82 -3.73 6.36 10.20
C VAL A 82 -4.57 7.46 9.56
N CYS A 83 -5.33 8.17 10.39
CA CYS A 83 -6.10 9.34 10.01
C CYS A 83 -5.25 10.59 10.24
N GLY A 84 -5.06 11.37 9.18
CA GLY A 84 -4.43 12.67 9.26
C GLY A 84 -5.31 13.72 9.93
N ASP A 85 -4.69 14.77 10.46
CA ASP A 85 -5.39 15.99 10.87
C ASP A 85 -6.04 16.73 9.69
N ASP A 86 -5.55 16.49 8.47
CA ASP A 86 -6.15 16.91 7.20
C ASP A 86 -7.40 16.10 6.80
N GLY A 87 -7.78 15.09 7.59
CA GLY A 87 -8.97 14.26 7.36
C GLY A 87 -8.80 13.21 6.27
N LYS A 88 -7.57 12.90 5.84
CA LYS A 88 -7.28 11.82 4.89
C LYS A 88 -6.72 10.58 5.57
N ASP A 89 -6.98 9.45 4.93
CA ASP A 89 -6.39 8.17 5.27
C ASP A 89 -5.01 8.03 4.66
N TYR A 90 -4.06 7.58 5.47
CA TYR A 90 -2.72 7.22 5.04
C TYR A 90 -2.49 5.73 5.29
N PHE A 91 -1.84 5.05 4.35
CA PHE A 91 -1.58 3.60 4.36
C PHE A 91 -0.80 3.18 5.61
N ASN A 92 0.12 4.04 6.06
CA ASN A 92 0.77 3.95 7.35
C ASN A 92 1.32 5.29 7.83
N SER A 93 1.87 5.29 9.06
CA SER A 93 2.48 6.46 9.69
C SER A 93 3.67 7.03 8.93
N CYS A 94 4.41 6.19 8.18
CA CYS A 94 5.48 6.69 7.32
C CYS A 94 4.89 7.58 6.23
N GLU A 95 3.86 7.13 5.53
CA GLU A 95 3.23 7.89 4.45
C GLU A 95 2.64 9.22 4.96
N ALA A 96 1.99 9.22 6.12
CA ALA A 96 1.49 10.44 6.76
C ALA A 96 2.62 11.43 7.05
N GLY A 97 3.71 10.97 7.72
CA GLY A 97 4.88 11.80 7.99
C GLY A 97 5.58 12.29 6.72
N CYS A 98 5.55 11.48 5.67
CA CYS A 98 6.08 11.81 4.35
C CYS A 98 5.33 12.97 3.69
N ASN A 99 4.02 12.99 3.83
CA ASN A 99 3.16 14.08 3.40
C ASN A 99 3.15 15.26 4.40
N LYS A 100 3.96 15.19 5.47
CA LYS A 100 4.04 16.19 6.55
C LYS A 100 2.69 16.44 7.22
N VAL A 101 1.89 15.38 7.35
CA VAL A 101 0.58 15.41 8.00
C VAL A 101 0.70 14.83 9.40
N GLU A 102 0.11 15.52 10.38
CA GLU A 102 0.08 15.03 11.75
C GLU A 102 -0.99 13.94 11.89
N ILE A 103 -0.68 12.89 12.64
CA ILE A 103 -1.61 11.78 12.87
C ILE A 103 -2.62 12.22 13.92
N LYS A 104 -3.88 12.38 13.51
CA LYS A 104 -5.02 12.67 14.40
C LYS A 104 -5.49 11.43 15.16
N SER A 105 -5.54 10.28 14.50
CA SER A 105 -5.88 8.99 15.14
C SER A 105 -5.28 7.80 14.39
N TYR A 106 -5.05 6.69 15.09
CA TYR A 106 -4.75 5.41 14.45
C TYR A 106 -6.05 4.80 13.91
N GLY A 107 -5.99 4.15 12.75
CA GLY A 107 -7.17 3.72 11.99
C GLY A 107 -7.52 4.71 10.87
N LEU A 108 -8.62 4.44 10.16
CA LEU A 108 -9.15 5.33 9.12
C LEU A 108 -9.88 6.53 9.75
N CYS A 109 -9.97 7.65 9.06
CA CYS A 109 -10.70 8.85 9.49
C CYS A 109 -12.20 8.57 9.65
N ASP A 110 -12.73 7.78 8.72
CA ASP A 110 -14.09 7.25 8.76
C ASP A 110 -14.07 5.81 9.27
N GLU A 111 -13.48 5.57 10.43
CA GLU A 111 -13.95 4.44 11.23
C GLU A 111 -15.44 4.68 11.47
N VAL A 112 -16.25 4.02 10.63
CA VAL A 112 -17.61 3.65 10.95
C VAL A 112 -17.48 2.98 12.30
N LYS A 113 -17.73 3.74 13.37
CA LYS A 113 -17.96 3.18 14.69
C LYS A 113 -19.11 2.23 14.44
N VAL A 114 -18.79 0.96 14.27
CA VAL A 114 -19.79 -0.09 14.24
C VAL A 114 -20.37 -0.02 15.64
N ALA A 115 -21.42 0.79 15.79
CA ALA A 115 -22.27 0.75 16.93
C ALA A 115 -22.62 -0.73 17.04
N VAL A 116 -22.20 -1.36 18.14
CA VAL A 116 -22.63 -2.70 18.47
C VAL A 116 -24.14 -2.60 18.53
N ILE A 117 -24.80 -2.96 17.43
CA ILE A 117 -26.26 -2.91 17.32
C ILE A 117 -26.72 -3.96 18.34
N PRO A 118 -27.47 -3.59 19.39
CA PRO A 118 -28.13 -4.56 20.23
C PRO A 118 -28.86 -5.57 19.33
N PRO A 119 -28.78 -6.88 19.59
CA PRO A 119 -29.44 -7.86 18.74
C PRO A 119 -30.93 -7.51 18.62
N CYS A 120 -31.37 -7.24 17.39
CA CYS A 120 -32.76 -6.90 17.09
C CYS A 120 -33.65 -8.10 17.46
N THR A 121 -34.38 -8.03 18.56
CA THR A 121 -35.36 -9.06 18.93
C THR A 121 -36.65 -8.83 18.16
N CYS A 122 -36.68 -9.24 16.90
CA CYS A 122 -37.85 -9.14 16.03
C CYS A 122 -38.50 -10.50 15.77
N SER A 123 -39.84 -10.52 15.63
CA SER A 123 -40.56 -11.70 15.14
C SER A 123 -40.21 -11.98 13.67
N LYS A 124 -40.25 -13.26 13.26
CA LYS A 124 -39.99 -13.70 11.87
C LYS A 124 -41.18 -13.51 10.92
N GLU A 125 -42.18 -12.72 11.30
CA GLU A 125 -43.33 -12.43 10.45
C GLU A 125 -42.89 -11.62 9.22
N LYS A 126 -43.36 -12.01 8.03
CA LYS A 126 -43.06 -11.33 6.76
C LYS A 126 -44.20 -10.38 6.41
N LYS A 127 -44.06 -9.12 6.79
CA LYS A 127 -44.95 -7.99 6.47
C LYS A 127 -44.08 -6.86 5.94
N PRO A 128 -43.62 -6.95 4.68
CA PRO A 128 -42.55 -6.10 4.20
C PRO A 128 -42.92 -4.62 4.16
N VAL A 129 -41.93 -3.77 4.37
CA VAL A 129 -42.03 -2.30 4.23
C VAL A 129 -40.86 -1.72 3.47
N CYS A 130 -41.11 -0.62 2.77
CA CYS A 130 -40.09 0.12 2.06
C CYS A 130 -39.54 1.23 2.96
N GLY A 131 -38.22 1.28 3.13
CA GLY A 131 -37.55 2.33 3.86
C GLY A 131 -37.36 3.61 3.03
N THR A 132 -37.15 4.74 3.69
CA THR A 132 -36.75 6.01 3.05
C THR A 132 -35.39 5.94 2.36
N ASP A 133 -34.61 4.88 2.63
CA ASP A 133 -33.37 4.51 1.96
C ASP A 133 -33.58 3.69 0.67
N GLY A 134 -34.83 3.38 0.30
CA GLY A 134 -35.15 2.55 -0.87
C GLY A 134 -34.91 1.06 -0.66
N ALA A 135 -34.65 0.61 0.58
CA ALA A 135 -34.48 -0.80 0.91
C ALA A 135 -35.78 -1.44 1.42
N THR A 136 -36.02 -2.69 1.05
CA THR A 136 -37.15 -3.48 1.56
C THR A 136 -36.76 -4.19 2.85
N TYR A 137 -37.47 -3.92 3.93
CA TYR A 137 -37.31 -4.58 5.22
C TYR A 137 -38.38 -5.66 5.38
N SER A 138 -38.03 -6.81 6.00
CA SER A 138 -38.97 -7.95 6.10
C SER A 138 -40.18 -7.65 7.01
N ASN A 139 -40.04 -6.68 7.92
CA ASN A 139 -41.11 -6.10 8.72
C ASN A 139 -40.69 -4.75 9.34
N ASP A 140 -41.68 -4.02 9.87
CA ASP A 140 -41.49 -2.74 10.57
C ASP A 140 -40.47 -2.82 11.71
N CYS A 141 -40.42 -3.94 12.43
CA CYS A 141 -39.47 -4.11 13.54
C CYS A 141 -38.02 -4.07 13.05
N LEU A 142 -37.72 -4.72 11.93
CA LEU A 142 -36.37 -4.73 11.35
C LEU A 142 -35.97 -3.36 10.80
N LEU A 143 -36.92 -2.61 10.22
CA LEU A 143 -36.67 -1.22 9.81
C LEU A 143 -36.38 -0.34 11.02
N ASN A 144 -37.23 -0.40 12.05
CA ASN A 144 -37.03 0.33 13.31
C ASN A 144 -35.76 -0.09 14.04
N CYS A 145 -35.27 -1.31 13.84
CA CYS A 145 -33.98 -1.69 14.38
C CYS A 145 -32.82 -1.02 13.61
N ALA A 146 -32.93 -0.94 12.29
CA ALA A 146 -31.94 -0.24 11.46
C ALA A 146 -31.87 1.28 11.75
N THR A 147 -32.91 1.88 12.33
CA THR A 147 -32.86 3.29 12.76
C THR A 147 -31.85 3.55 13.89
N GLN A 148 -31.43 2.51 14.61
CA GLN A 148 -30.37 2.61 15.61
C GLN A 148 -29.00 2.92 14.99
N VAL A 149 -28.81 2.57 13.71
CA VAL A 149 -27.63 2.91 12.92
C VAL A 149 -27.88 4.17 12.09
N ASN A 150 -29.08 4.29 11.51
CA ASN A 150 -29.48 5.42 10.69
C ASN A 150 -30.71 6.11 11.29
N SER A 151 -30.50 7.12 12.12
CA SER A 151 -31.58 7.86 12.79
C SER A 151 -32.52 8.61 11.84
N ARG A 152 -32.20 8.72 10.55
CA ARG A 152 -33.03 9.34 9.50
C ARG A 152 -33.83 8.32 8.70
N LEU A 153 -33.62 7.03 8.93
CA LEU A 153 -34.38 5.96 8.30
C LEU A 153 -35.80 5.94 8.86
N GLY A 154 -36.78 5.84 7.96
CA GLY A 154 -38.19 5.69 8.30
C GLY A 154 -38.90 4.83 7.26
N ILE A 155 -40.18 4.52 7.49
CA ILE A 155 -41.01 3.82 6.51
C ILE A 155 -41.42 4.83 5.43
N ALA A 156 -40.99 4.60 4.19
CA ALA A 156 -41.47 5.35 3.03
C ALA A 156 -42.90 4.95 2.67
N HIS A 157 -43.16 3.65 2.56
CA HIS A 157 -44.51 3.11 2.35
C HIS A 157 -44.61 1.65 2.79
N GLN A 158 -45.85 1.19 2.96
CA GLN A 158 -46.17 -0.21 3.24
C GLN A 158 -45.95 -1.09 2.00
N GLY A 159 -45.54 -2.34 2.21
CA GLY A 159 -45.15 -3.25 1.13
C GLY A 159 -43.68 -3.12 0.75
N PRO A 160 -43.15 -4.04 -0.08
CA PRO A 160 -41.77 -3.95 -0.56
C PRO A 160 -41.58 -2.69 -1.40
N CYS A 161 -40.36 -2.16 -1.44
CA CYS A 161 -40.03 -1.12 -2.40
C CYS A 161 -40.32 -1.60 -3.81
N GLU A 162 -40.80 -0.69 -4.66
CA GLU A 162 -40.88 -0.97 -6.08
C GLU A 162 -39.47 -1.27 -6.58
N GLU A 163 -39.23 -2.52 -7.02
CA GLU A 163 -38.07 -2.76 -7.85
C GLU A 163 -38.15 -1.78 -9.01
N ILE A 164 -37.08 -1.03 -9.24
CA ILE A 164 -36.95 -0.24 -10.47
C ILE A 164 -37.05 -1.28 -11.58
N LYS A 165 -38.26 -1.45 -12.14
CA LYS A 165 -38.46 -2.11 -13.41
C LYS A 165 -37.84 -1.17 -14.41
N THR A 166 -36.51 -1.22 -14.51
CA THR A 166 -35.79 -0.64 -15.62
C THR A 166 -36.53 -1.12 -16.86
N PRO A 167 -37.02 -0.21 -17.72
CA PRO A 167 -37.47 -0.60 -19.03
C PRO A 167 -36.33 -1.44 -19.60
N SER A 168 -36.59 -2.71 -19.88
CA SER A 168 -35.73 -3.53 -20.71
C SER A 168 -35.83 -2.96 -22.13
N THR A 169 -35.26 -1.77 -22.34
CA THR A 169 -34.89 -1.28 -23.65
C THR A 169 -33.53 -1.90 -23.98
N PRO A 170 -33.43 -2.61 -25.11
CA PRO A 170 -32.23 -3.34 -25.49
C PRO A 170 -31.17 -2.40 -26.05
N ALA A 171 -30.17 -2.07 -25.23
CA ALA A 171 -28.80 -1.72 -25.60
C ALA A 171 -28.05 -1.47 -24.28
N SER A 172 -26.97 -2.13 -23.91
CA SER A 172 -26.10 -3.08 -24.58
C SER A 172 -25.29 -3.73 -23.45
N ARG A 173 -25.63 -4.96 -23.07
CA ARG A 173 -24.68 -5.83 -22.37
C ARG A 173 -24.68 -7.12 -23.16
N PRO A 174 -23.67 -7.37 -24.02
CA PRO A 174 -23.56 -8.71 -24.58
C PRO A 174 -23.39 -9.66 -23.40
N GLU A 175 -24.13 -10.76 -23.43
CA GLU A 175 -23.97 -11.89 -22.53
C GLU A 175 -22.50 -12.33 -22.55
N SER A 176 -21.71 -11.87 -21.59
CA SER A 176 -20.49 -12.57 -21.24
C SER A 176 -20.90 -13.68 -20.29
N ILE A 177 -20.93 -14.89 -20.84
CA ILE A 177 -20.65 -16.14 -20.14
C ILE A 177 -19.72 -15.81 -18.98
N GLY A 178 -20.19 -15.99 -17.75
CA GLY A 178 -19.41 -15.74 -16.54
C GLY A 178 -18.24 -16.71 -16.49
N VAL A 179 -17.14 -16.35 -17.14
CA VAL A 179 -15.85 -16.98 -16.94
C VAL A 179 -15.41 -16.55 -15.54
N SER A 180 -15.65 -17.42 -14.57
CA SER A 180 -15.02 -17.30 -13.26
C SER A 180 -13.51 -17.30 -13.47
N CYS A 181 -12.90 -16.12 -13.36
CA CYS A 181 -11.48 -16.02 -13.56
C CYS A 181 -10.72 -16.56 -12.36
N GLY A 182 -10.05 -17.69 -12.54
CA GLY A 182 -9.15 -18.29 -11.55
C GLY A 182 -7.84 -17.53 -11.41
N CYS A 183 -7.89 -16.22 -11.18
CA CYS A 183 -6.70 -15.40 -10.98
C CYS A 183 -6.28 -15.41 -9.52
N THR A 184 -4.97 -15.43 -9.30
CA THR A 184 -4.41 -15.14 -7.98
C THR A 184 -4.61 -13.65 -7.65
N ARG A 185 -4.65 -13.31 -6.36
CA ARG A 185 -4.81 -11.94 -5.88
C ARG A 185 -3.48 -11.18 -5.79
N ASN A 186 -2.47 -11.59 -6.57
CA ASN A 186 -1.20 -10.88 -6.63
C ASN A 186 -1.40 -9.50 -7.27
N PHE A 187 -0.80 -8.47 -6.68
CA PHE A 187 -0.91 -7.10 -7.16
C PHE A 187 0.36 -6.71 -7.93
N MET A 188 0.27 -6.75 -9.26
CA MET A 188 1.25 -6.30 -10.24
C MET A 188 0.48 -5.54 -11.33
N PRO A 189 0.14 -4.26 -11.09
CA PRO A 189 -0.88 -3.58 -11.88
C PRO A 189 -0.47 -3.40 -13.34
N VAL A 190 -1.44 -3.46 -14.24
CA VAL A 190 -1.26 -3.24 -15.69
C VAL A 190 -2.38 -2.35 -16.25
N CYS A 191 -2.06 -1.55 -17.26
CA CYS A 191 -3.02 -0.69 -17.93
C CYS A 191 -3.58 -1.39 -19.17
N GLY A 192 -4.90 -1.56 -19.21
CA GLY A 192 -5.61 -2.16 -20.35
C GLY A 192 -5.93 -1.16 -21.46
N SER A 193 -6.24 -1.69 -22.65
CA SER A 193 -6.61 -0.91 -23.84
C SER A 193 -7.90 -0.11 -23.70
N ASP A 194 -8.67 -0.36 -22.65
CA ASP A 194 -9.87 0.37 -22.24
C ASP A 194 -9.61 1.46 -21.19
N GLY A 195 -8.34 1.72 -20.84
CA GLY A 195 -7.96 2.73 -19.85
C GLY A 195 -8.20 2.30 -18.40
N VAL A 196 -8.51 1.02 -18.16
CA VAL A 196 -8.71 0.47 -16.82
C VAL A 196 -7.39 -0.11 -16.30
N THR A 197 -7.09 0.16 -15.03
CA THR A 197 -5.98 -0.51 -14.33
C THR A 197 -6.45 -1.85 -13.78
N TYR A 198 -5.80 -2.92 -14.18
CA TYR A 198 -6.06 -4.28 -13.70
C TYR A 198 -5.03 -4.65 -12.64
N ASN A 199 -5.44 -5.38 -11.60
CA ASN A 199 -4.53 -5.74 -10.49
C ASN A 199 -3.35 -6.62 -10.94
N ASN A 200 -3.53 -7.38 -12.03
CA ASN A 200 -2.50 -8.21 -12.64
C ASN A 200 -2.89 -8.56 -14.09
N ASP A 201 -1.91 -9.03 -14.87
CA ASP A 201 -2.11 -9.53 -16.23
C ASP A 201 -3.20 -10.59 -16.34
N CYS A 202 -3.37 -11.44 -15.33
CA CYS A 202 -4.39 -12.48 -15.37
C CYS A 202 -5.78 -11.85 -15.46
N LEU A 203 -6.09 -10.85 -14.64
CA LEU A 203 -7.38 -10.15 -14.69
C LEU A 203 -7.56 -9.35 -15.98
N LEU A 204 -6.48 -8.76 -16.52
CA LEU A 204 -6.51 -8.08 -17.81
C LEU A 204 -6.85 -9.05 -18.95
N ASN A 205 -6.09 -10.15 -19.06
CA ASN A 205 -6.32 -11.18 -20.08
C ASN A 205 -7.72 -11.80 -19.96
N CYS A 206 -8.21 -11.94 -18.73
CA CYS A 206 -9.55 -12.47 -18.47
C CYS A 206 -10.67 -11.57 -18.93
N SER A 207 -10.44 -10.26 -18.91
CA SER A 207 -11.37 -9.28 -19.45
C SER A 207 -11.32 -9.18 -20.98
N GLY A 208 -10.39 -9.90 -21.63
CA GLY A 208 -10.21 -9.89 -23.08
C GLY A 208 -9.69 -8.56 -23.63
N LYS A 209 -9.01 -7.77 -22.79
CA LYS A 209 -8.41 -6.50 -23.17
C LYS A 209 -6.91 -6.65 -23.41
N GLU A 210 -6.37 -5.81 -24.28
CA GLU A 210 -4.95 -5.80 -24.59
C GLU A 210 -4.20 -4.96 -23.56
N LYS A 211 -2.96 -5.33 -23.25
CA LYS A 211 -2.11 -4.56 -22.35
C LYS A 211 -1.51 -3.38 -23.12
N ILE A 212 -1.76 -2.16 -22.63
CA ILE A 212 -1.06 -0.95 -23.09
C ILE A 212 0.33 -0.89 -22.46
N LYS A 213 0.40 -0.96 -21.13
CA LYS A 213 1.65 -0.86 -20.37
C LYS A 213 1.59 -1.59 -19.05
N GLU A 214 2.77 -1.90 -18.52
CA GLU A 214 2.94 -2.25 -17.11
C GLU A 214 2.65 -1.03 -16.23
N GLY A 215 2.11 -1.25 -15.04
CA GLY A 215 1.70 -0.19 -14.12
C GLY A 215 0.28 0.32 -14.37
N SER A 216 -0.16 1.23 -13.51
CA SER A 216 -1.50 1.83 -13.59
C SER A 216 -1.64 2.80 -14.76
N CYS A 217 -2.84 2.95 -15.30
CA CYS A 217 -3.12 3.91 -16.38
C CYS A 217 -2.87 5.38 -15.97
N GLU A 218 -2.94 5.69 -14.67
CA GLU A 218 -2.75 7.04 -14.12
C GLU A 218 -1.29 7.40 -13.78
N GLN A 219 -0.33 6.48 -13.96
CA GLN A 219 1.06 6.91 -13.97
C GLN A 219 1.30 7.71 -15.25
N ILE A 220 1.28 9.03 -15.10
CA ILE A 220 1.74 10.00 -16.10
C ILE A 220 3.19 9.62 -16.41
N ASP A 221 3.41 9.02 -17.57
CA ASP A 221 4.75 8.94 -18.13
C ASP A 221 5.13 10.39 -18.44
N ILE A 222 6.06 10.95 -17.65
CA ILE A 222 6.85 12.10 -18.10
C ILE A 222 7.70 11.56 -19.25
N VAL A 223 7.10 11.44 -20.44
CA VAL A 223 7.82 11.31 -21.69
C VAL A 223 8.35 12.71 -21.97
N ASN A 224 9.65 12.87 -21.72
CA ASN A 224 10.44 14.01 -22.12
C ASN A 224 10.15 14.34 -23.59
N ASN A 225 9.72 15.58 -23.85
CA ASN A 225 9.85 16.23 -25.14
C ASN A 225 11.06 17.17 -25.07
#